data_AF-A0A415G2Y1-F1
#
_entry.id   AF-A0A415G2Y1-F1
#
_cell.length_a   1.000
_cell.length_b   1.000
_cell.length_c   1.000
_cell.angle_alpha   90.00
_cell.angle_beta   90.00
_cell.angle_gamma   90.00
#
_symmetry.space_group_name_H-M   'P 1'
#
loop_
_entity.id
_entity.type
_entity.pdbx_description
1 polymer ?
#
loop_
_entity_poly.entity_id
_entity_poly.type
_entity_poly.pdbx_seq_one_letter_code
_entity_poly.pdbx_strand_id
1 'polypeptide(L)'
;MKKEIETKICSCCGKELKLNKFIKNRRLCKVGFRKEYKTSYQSVCKDCRNEKRQNTLKEKGMGLYDNGKLVQIRRKYKKINPNRFLKQTESKLEYLDKHERFVKLLYYDNTWISNYGRPVIKKEDGTYEFVKGKQNKITKEIEYSLRKNIYIKTKKAWGYKQERVSASSLVIQTFIVNYDMKNNTMCWHKDNNIDNNFYKDIYPVTDKQYAAIKEIYDREGTVSEEKILEIVNDIQYKPDGWNPWYWRRSFEGVGYIGDKIDWKKEKAIYRAWANIIQKCYSPKVHKTRPYYKECTVSEEWKNFQNFKIWYKDYKGKVKQDLDKDILFQGNKEYSPETCVYTTHFINTVFEDRGSKKLEETKEGKYKIFMMIMGEERDLGVFDTKEECYEAFEKRKKEFIIKLAEKTKKKDKIPECQYQAMINWEVKAKE
;
A
#
# COMPACT_ATOMS: atom_id res chain seq x y z
N MET A 1 -1.67 -8.83 -51.62
CA MET A 1 -1.38 -10.21 -51.16
C MET A 1 -1.71 -10.36 -49.68
N LYS A 2 -2.73 -11.16 -49.34
CA LYS A 2 -2.99 -11.57 -47.94
C LYS A 2 -1.80 -12.45 -47.52
N LYS A 3 -1.03 -12.06 -46.48
CA LYS A 3 -0.02 -12.95 -45.89
C LYS A 3 -0.73 -14.21 -45.41
N GLU A 4 -0.40 -15.36 -45.99
CA GLU A 4 -0.80 -16.65 -45.44
C GLU A 4 -0.36 -16.70 -43.97
N ILE A 5 -1.32 -17.00 -43.10
CA ILE A 5 -1.05 -17.07 -41.67
C ILE A 5 -0.51 -18.46 -41.41
N GLU A 6 0.81 -18.58 -41.28
CA GLU A 6 1.44 -19.85 -40.90
C GLU A 6 0.93 -20.33 -39.53
N THR A 7 0.42 -21.56 -39.50
CA THR A 7 -0.13 -22.26 -38.33
C THR A 7 0.70 -23.52 -38.01
N LYS A 8 0.54 -24.05 -36.79
CA LYS A 8 1.15 -25.29 -36.31
C LYS A 8 0.24 -25.96 -35.29
N ILE A 9 0.18 -27.29 -35.31
CA ILE A 9 -0.56 -28.09 -34.33
C ILE A 9 0.26 -28.24 -33.04
N CYS A 10 -0.35 -27.96 -31.90
CA CYS A 10 0.26 -28.16 -30.60
C CYS A 10 0.31 -29.64 -30.23
N SER A 11 1.49 -30.18 -29.93
CA SER A 11 1.65 -31.59 -29.53
C SER A 11 1.09 -31.94 -28.15
N CYS A 12 0.61 -30.95 -27.38
CA CYS A 12 0.04 -31.16 -26.04
C CYS A 12 -1.49 -31.08 -26.03
N CYS A 13 -2.09 -30.17 -26.79
CA CYS A 13 -3.55 -29.97 -26.80
C CYS A 13 -4.22 -30.26 -28.14
N GLY A 14 -3.46 -30.66 -29.17
CA GLY A 14 -3.99 -30.98 -30.50
C GLY A 14 -4.53 -29.78 -31.30
N LYS A 15 -4.59 -28.57 -30.72
CA LYS A 15 -5.14 -27.38 -31.40
C LYS A 15 -4.17 -26.85 -32.46
N GLU A 16 -4.71 -26.52 -33.63
CA GLU A 16 -4.02 -25.75 -34.66
C GLU A 16 -3.99 -24.27 -34.28
N LEU A 17 -2.79 -23.68 -34.17
CA LEU A 17 -2.58 -22.33 -33.68
C LEU A 17 -1.59 -21.57 -34.55
N LYS A 18 -1.74 -20.24 -34.62
CA LYS A 18 -0.75 -19.36 -35.29
C LYS A 18 0.64 -19.55 -34.69
N LEU A 19 1.70 -19.47 -35.50
CA LEU A 19 3.09 -19.66 -35.03
C LEU A 19 3.51 -18.75 -33.87
N ASN A 20 2.92 -17.54 -33.75
CA ASN A 20 3.19 -16.64 -32.63
C ASN A 20 2.75 -17.20 -31.26
N LYS A 21 1.93 -18.25 -31.23
CA LYS A 21 1.54 -19.00 -30.03
C LYS A 21 2.59 -20.02 -29.60
N PHE A 22 3.64 -20.23 -30.39
CA PHE A 22 4.76 -21.11 -30.05
C PHE A 22 6.01 -20.30 -29.70
N ILE A 23 6.94 -20.92 -28.97
CA ILE A 23 8.23 -20.31 -28.67
C ILE A 23 9.12 -20.45 -29.90
N LYS A 24 9.62 -19.32 -30.37
CA LYS A 24 10.52 -19.19 -31.51
C LYS A 24 11.95 -19.41 -31.05
N ASN A 25 12.60 -20.43 -31.59
CA ASN A 25 14.02 -20.69 -31.41
C ASN A 25 14.76 -20.22 -32.67
N ARG A 26 15.88 -19.54 -32.48
CA ARG A 26 16.81 -19.19 -33.56
C ARG A 26 18.13 -19.87 -33.27
N ARG A 27 18.57 -20.72 -34.18
CA ARG A 27 19.87 -21.40 -34.10
C ARG A 27 20.74 -20.89 -35.23
N LEU A 28 21.96 -20.47 -34.89
CA LEU A 28 22.98 -20.15 -35.88
C LEU A 28 23.54 -21.45 -36.42
N CYS A 29 23.42 -21.66 -37.72
CA CYS A 29 23.93 -22.82 -38.43
C CYS A 29 24.96 -22.37 -39.45
N LYS A 30 26.03 -23.16 -39.63
CA LYS A 30 26.93 -22.98 -40.78
C LYS A 30 26.31 -23.72 -41.98
N VAL A 31 26.18 -23.02 -43.09
CA VAL A 31 25.79 -23.59 -44.38
C VAL A 31 26.95 -23.26 -45.33
N GLY A 32 27.86 -24.22 -45.50
CA GLY A 32 29.18 -23.96 -46.09
C GLY A 32 30.01 -22.98 -45.26
N PHE A 33 30.61 -21.97 -45.90
CA PHE A 33 31.39 -20.92 -45.24
C PHE A 33 30.54 -19.76 -44.65
N ARG A 34 29.22 -19.78 -44.87
CA ARG A 34 28.29 -18.73 -44.40
C ARG A 34 27.59 -19.14 -43.12
N LYS A 35 27.29 -18.14 -42.27
CA LYS A 35 26.52 -18.30 -41.03
C LYS A 35 25.09 -17.83 -41.27
N GLU A 36 24.11 -18.72 -41.10
CA GLU A 36 22.69 -18.43 -41.30
C GLU A 36 21.86 -18.81 -40.07
N TYR A 37 20.81 -18.05 -39.79
CA TYR A 37 19.90 -18.34 -38.68
C TYR A 37 18.74 -19.22 -39.15
N LYS A 38 18.72 -20.49 -38.74
CA LYS A 38 17.54 -21.34 -38.87
C LYS A 38 16.55 -21.04 -37.76
N THR A 39 15.31 -20.75 -38.15
CA THR A 39 14.20 -20.54 -37.22
C THR A 39 13.40 -21.82 -37.06
N SER A 40 13.11 -22.22 -35.83
CA SER A 40 12.17 -23.29 -35.53
C SER A 40 11.21 -22.89 -34.42
N TYR A 41 10.06 -23.55 -34.38
CA TYR A 41 9.05 -23.34 -33.34
C TYR A 41 8.89 -24.62 -32.53
N GLN A 42 8.87 -24.48 -31.20
CA GLN A 42 8.62 -25.61 -30.30
C GLN A 42 7.31 -26.34 -30.65
N SER A 43 7.22 -27.62 -30.30
CA SER A 43 6.03 -28.47 -30.56
C SER A 43 4.85 -28.16 -29.65
N VAL A 44 5.13 -27.68 -28.43
CA VAL A 44 4.11 -27.32 -27.44
C VAL A 44 3.84 -25.82 -27.48
N CYS A 45 2.57 -25.43 -27.49
CA CYS A 45 2.18 -24.02 -27.48
C CYS A 45 2.48 -23.35 -26.13
N LYS A 46 2.58 -22.02 -26.13
CA LYS A 46 2.86 -21.21 -24.93
C LYS A 46 1.82 -21.45 -23.83
N ASP A 47 0.56 -21.69 -24.18
CA ASP A 47 -0.53 -21.86 -23.22
C ASP A 47 -0.38 -23.19 -22.45
N CYS A 48 -0.21 -24.31 -23.16
CA CYS A 48 0.06 -25.62 -22.51
C CYS A 48 1.35 -25.63 -21.69
N ARG A 49 2.41 -24.96 -22.18
CA ARG A 49 3.66 -24.83 -21.41
C ARG A 49 3.46 -24.02 -20.14
N ASN A 50 2.66 -22.95 -20.20
CA ASN A 50 2.33 -22.14 -19.04
C ASN A 50 1.48 -22.92 -18.04
N GLU A 51 0.48 -23.67 -18.50
CA GLU A 51 -0.36 -24.53 -17.67
C GLU A 51 0.47 -25.59 -16.95
N LYS A 52 1.30 -26.35 -17.68
CA LYS A 52 2.21 -27.33 -17.08
C LYS A 52 3.09 -26.70 -16.00
N ARG A 53 3.64 -25.50 -16.27
CA ARG A 53 4.42 -24.75 -15.28
C ARG A 53 3.56 -24.39 -14.06
N GLN A 54 2.32 -23.92 -14.24
CA GLN A 54 1.45 -23.57 -13.11
C GLN A 54 1.13 -24.78 -12.24
N ASN A 55 0.87 -25.95 -12.84
CA ASN A 55 0.60 -27.19 -12.11
C ASN A 55 1.82 -27.61 -11.27
N THR A 56 3.02 -27.62 -11.86
CA THR A 56 4.26 -27.91 -11.11
C THR A 56 4.49 -26.92 -9.96
N LEU A 57 4.18 -25.63 -10.16
CA LEU A 57 4.30 -24.64 -9.08
C LEU A 57 3.27 -24.90 -7.97
N LYS A 58 2.04 -25.27 -8.33
CA LYS A 58 0.98 -25.62 -7.40
C LYS A 58 1.38 -26.81 -6.55
N GLU A 59 1.82 -27.90 -7.16
CA GLU A 59 2.32 -29.11 -6.48
C GLU A 59 3.45 -28.79 -5.48
N LYS A 60 4.45 -28.01 -5.92
CA LYS A 60 5.53 -27.56 -5.02
C LYS A 60 5.03 -26.68 -3.88
N GLY A 61 4.05 -25.83 -4.16
CA GLY A 61 3.41 -24.98 -3.16
C GLY A 61 2.63 -25.79 -2.12
N MET A 62 1.94 -26.85 -2.53
CA MET A 62 1.24 -27.79 -1.63
C MET A 62 2.22 -28.39 -0.63
N GLY A 63 3.35 -28.93 -1.09
CA GLY A 63 4.37 -29.47 -0.18
C GLY A 63 4.94 -28.43 0.80
N LEU A 64 4.89 -27.13 0.50
CA LEU A 64 5.27 -26.08 1.47
C LEU A 64 4.15 -25.76 2.46
N TYR A 65 2.89 -25.86 2.03
CA TYR A 65 1.73 -25.67 2.89
C TYR A 65 1.69 -26.74 3.98
N ASP A 66 1.83 -28.01 3.60
CA ASP A 66 1.77 -29.16 4.51
C ASP A 66 2.88 -29.10 5.58
N ASN A 67 4.02 -28.50 5.24
CA ASN A 67 5.15 -28.29 6.15
C ASN A 67 5.07 -26.98 6.97
N GLY A 68 3.95 -26.25 6.92
CA GLY A 68 3.74 -25.00 7.66
C GLY A 68 4.64 -23.84 7.21
N LYS A 69 5.22 -23.90 6.01
CA LYS A 69 6.20 -22.92 5.51
C LYS A 69 5.58 -21.74 4.75
N LEU A 70 4.26 -21.77 4.52
CA LEU A 70 3.55 -20.67 3.86
C LEU A 70 3.10 -19.61 4.85
N VAL A 71 2.78 -18.42 4.33
CA VAL A 71 2.17 -17.37 5.13
C VAL A 71 0.80 -17.85 5.61
N GLN A 72 0.65 -17.96 6.93
CA GLN A 72 -0.62 -18.18 7.61
C GLN A 72 -1.25 -16.85 8.01
N ILE A 73 -2.56 -16.77 7.84
CA ILE A 73 -3.38 -15.67 8.31
C ILE A 73 -3.50 -15.79 9.82
N ARG A 74 -3.24 -14.70 10.54
CA ARG A 74 -3.33 -14.62 12.00
C ARG A 74 -4.20 -13.45 12.40
N ARG A 75 -4.81 -13.52 13.59
CA ARG A 75 -5.48 -12.36 14.18
C ARG A 75 -4.45 -11.29 14.52
N LYS A 76 -4.47 -10.18 13.78
CA LYS A 76 -3.58 -9.02 13.98
C LYS A 76 -4.31 -7.72 13.71
N TYR A 77 -3.91 -6.69 14.46
CA TYR A 77 -4.46 -5.35 14.35
C TYR A 77 -3.38 -4.35 13.95
N LYS A 78 -3.78 -3.30 13.26
CA LYS A 78 -2.86 -2.25 12.79
C LYS A 78 -2.35 -1.42 13.96
N LYS A 79 -1.06 -1.08 13.94
CA LYS A 79 -0.49 -0.10 14.85
C LYS A 79 -0.86 1.30 14.35
N ILE A 80 -1.68 2.01 15.10
CA ILE A 80 -2.13 3.35 14.72
C ILE A 80 -1.13 4.39 15.22
N ASN A 81 -0.73 5.32 14.34
CA ASN A 81 0.08 6.46 14.76
C ASN A 81 -0.71 7.32 15.78
N PRO A 82 -0.14 7.64 16.95
CA PRO A 82 -0.84 8.40 17.99
C PRO A 82 -1.45 9.72 17.52
N ASN A 83 -0.80 10.40 16.57
CA ASN A 83 -1.25 11.69 16.04
C ASN A 83 -2.53 11.58 15.19
N ARG A 84 -2.99 10.36 14.87
CA ARG A 84 -4.26 10.13 14.19
C ARG A 84 -5.44 10.01 15.15
N PHE A 85 -5.24 9.83 16.46
CA PHE A 85 -6.36 9.73 17.39
C PHE A 85 -7.00 11.10 17.64
N LEU A 86 -8.34 11.12 17.63
CA LEU A 86 -9.08 12.28 18.09
C LEU A 86 -8.99 12.38 19.62
N LYS A 87 -8.56 13.54 20.12
CA LYS A 87 -8.49 13.78 21.57
C LYS A 87 -9.90 13.94 22.12
N GLN A 88 -10.23 13.22 23.19
CA GLN A 88 -11.56 13.30 23.83
C GLN A 88 -11.89 14.73 24.31
N THR A 89 -10.88 15.46 24.79
CA THR A 89 -11.01 16.85 25.23
C THR A 89 -11.36 17.81 24.10
N GLU A 90 -11.04 17.47 22.84
CA GLU A 90 -11.32 18.30 21.67
C GLU A 90 -12.74 18.09 21.15
N SER A 91 -13.23 16.85 21.18
CA SER A 91 -14.43 16.47 20.41
C SER A 91 -15.74 16.63 21.17
N LYS A 92 -15.73 16.51 22.51
CA LYS A 92 -16.93 16.51 23.38
C LYS A 92 -18.03 15.55 22.90
N LEU A 93 -17.64 14.47 22.21
CA LEU A 93 -18.57 13.46 21.70
C LEU A 93 -19.06 12.55 22.83
N GLU A 94 -20.24 11.97 22.64
CA GLU A 94 -20.72 10.86 23.47
C GLU A 94 -20.13 9.53 22.94
N TYR A 95 -19.25 8.94 23.74
CA TYR A 95 -18.57 7.67 23.43
C TYR A 95 -19.43 6.50 23.90
N LEU A 96 -19.41 5.39 23.16
CA LEU A 96 -20.10 4.15 23.54
C LEU A 96 -19.57 3.57 24.85
N ASP A 97 -18.26 3.60 25.04
CA ASP A 97 -17.58 3.14 26.24
C ASP A 97 -16.17 3.76 26.37
N LYS A 98 -15.48 3.40 27.47
CA LYS A 98 -14.11 3.87 27.78
C LYS A 98 -13.04 3.40 26.78
N HIS A 99 -13.34 2.43 25.91
CA HIS A 99 -12.45 1.83 24.92
C HIS A 99 -12.73 2.33 23.49
N GLU A 100 -13.80 3.09 23.25
CA GLU A 100 -14.04 3.70 21.95
C GLU A 100 -12.95 4.74 21.62
N ARG A 101 -12.34 4.58 20.44
CA ARG A 101 -11.26 5.45 19.94
C ARG A 101 -11.54 5.80 18.50
N PHE A 102 -11.40 7.08 18.17
CA PHE A 102 -11.62 7.62 16.83
C PHE A 102 -10.28 7.87 16.15
N VAL A 103 -10.11 7.36 14.92
CA VAL A 103 -8.87 7.47 14.15
C VAL A 103 -9.12 8.27 12.87
N LYS A 104 -8.28 9.28 12.62
CA LYS A 104 -8.36 10.15 11.44
C LYS A 104 -8.18 9.34 10.17
N LEU A 105 -9.11 9.46 9.25
CA LEU A 105 -9.04 8.87 7.92
C LEU A 105 -8.30 9.83 6.98
N LEU A 106 -7.05 9.51 6.63
CA LEU A 106 -6.13 10.44 5.96
C LEU A 106 -6.66 10.96 4.62
N TYR A 107 -7.38 10.13 3.88
CA TYR A 107 -7.91 10.47 2.56
C TYR A 107 -9.40 10.80 2.58
N TYR A 108 -10.01 11.02 3.76
CA TYR A 108 -11.39 11.47 3.86
C TYR A 108 -11.45 12.87 4.46
N ASP A 109 -12.39 13.67 3.95
CA ASP A 109 -12.55 15.07 4.29
C ASP A 109 -12.91 15.24 5.77
N ASN A 110 -11.97 15.75 6.57
CA ASN A 110 -12.14 15.99 8.02
C ASN A 110 -12.89 14.86 8.75
N THR A 111 -12.57 13.60 8.43
CA THR A 111 -13.32 12.44 8.94
C THR A 111 -12.46 11.58 9.88
N TRP A 112 -13.07 11.10 10.95
CA TRP A 112 -12.54 10.06 11.83
C TRP A 112 -13.52 8.89 11.90
N ILE A 113 -13.01 7.68 12.09
CA ILE A 113 -13.82 6.47 12.30
C ILE A 113 -13.52 5.89 13.68
N SER A 114 -14.56 5.53 14.42
CA SER A 114 -14.38 4.78 15.66
C SER A 114 -14.05 3.31 15.40
N ASN A 115 -13.41 2.66 16.37
CA ASN A 115 -13.20 1.21 16.37
C ASN A 115 -14.51 0.38 16.48
N TYR A 116 -15.67 1.05 16.56
CA TYR A 116 -17.02 0.49 16.48
C TYR A 116 -17.75 0.84 15.17
N GLY A 117 -17.07 1.46 14.20
CA GLY A 117 -17.67 1.79 12.91
C GLY A 117 -18.59 3.01 12.90
N ARG A 118 -18.41 3.95 13.84
CA ARG A 118 -19.14 5.23 13.89
C ARG A 118 -18.25 6.38 13.38
N PRO A 119 -18.47 6.89 12.16
CA PRO A 119 -17.69 8.01 11.65
C PRO A 119 -18.19 9.35 12.20
N VAL A 120 -17.23 10.26 12.42
CA VAL A 120 -17.49 11.66 12.76
C VAL A 120 -16.76 12.57 11.80
N ILE A 121 -17.36 13.73 11.52
CA ILE A 121 -16.78 14.78 10.68
C ILE A 121 -16.59 16.04 11.50
N LYS A 122 -15.44 16.70 11.35
CA LYS A 122 -15.19 18.04 11.89
C LYS A 122 -15.74 19.10 10.93
N LYS A 123 -16.59 19.99 11.43
CA LYS A 123 -17.18 21.12 10.70
C LYS A 123 -16.25 22.32 10.68
N GLU A 124 -16.61 23.33 9.88
CA GLU A 124 -15.84 24.57 9.75
C GLU A 124 -15.79 25.38 11.05
N ASP A 125 -16.85 25.32 11.86
CA ASP A 125 -16.92 25.94 13.20
C ASP A 125 -16.11 25.19 14.26
N GLY A 126 -15.46 24.08 13.89
CA GLY A 126 -14.64 23.24 14.77
C GLY A 126 -15.40 22.16 15.53
N THR A 127 -16.74 22.09 15.42
CA THR A 127 -17.57 21.06 16.06
C THR A 127 -17.45 19.70 15.37
N TYR A 128 -17.78 18.63 16.08
CA TYR A 128 -17.76 17.26 15.57
C TYR A 128 -19.17 16.67 15.54
N GLU A 129 -19.56 16.10 14.41
CA GLU A 129 -20.87 15.46 14.25
C GLU A 129 -20.74 14.02 13.77
N PHE A 130 -21.60 13.14 14.29
CA PHE A 130 -21.76 11.79 13.76
C PHE A 130 -22.39 11.82 12.37
N VAL A 131 -21.82 11.04 11.47
CA VAL A 131 -22.38 10.88 10.12
C VAL A 131 -23.55 9.91 10.19
N LYS A 132 -24.72 10.34 9.70
CA LYS A 132 -25.90 9.47 9.63
C LYS A 132 -25.69 8.37 8.60
N GLY A 133 -25.71 7.12 9.06
CA GLY A 133 -25.64 5.93 8.22
C GLY A 133 -26.98 5.62 7.55
N LYS A 134 -26.95 4.84 6.47
CA LYS A 134 -28.12 4.26 5.82
C LYS A 134 -27.91 2.77 5.61
N GLN A 135 -28.91 1.96 5.89
CA GLN A 135 -28.82 0.53 5.66
C GLN A 135 -28.81 0.21 4.15
N ASN A 136 -27.86 -0.60 3.71
CA ASN A 136 -27.85 -1.15 2.36
C ASN A 136 -28.98 -2.20 2.23
N LYS A 137 -29.78 -2.10 1.17
CA LYS A 137 -30.95 -2.98 0.99
C LYS A 137 -30.59 -4.45 0.80
N ILE A 138 -29.42 -4.71 0.18
CA ILE A 138 -28.93 -6.04 -0.20
C ILE A 138 -28.08 -6.62 0.92
N THR A 139 -26.99 -5.94 1.30
CA THR A 139 -26.04 -6.45 2.29
C THR A 139 -26.53 -6.29 3.72
N LYS A 140 -27.55 -5.45 3.95
CA LYS A 140 -28.06 -5.05 5.28
C LYS A 140 -27.05 -4.32 6.17
N GLU A 141 -25.80 -4.15 5.74
CA GLU A 141 -24.80 -3.35 6.43
C GLU A 141 -25.18 -1.86 6.43
N ILE A 142 -24.73 -1.14 7.47
CA ILE A 142 -24.80 0.32 7.51
C ILE A 142 -23.73 0.90 6.58
N GLU A 143 -24.14 1.79 5.68
CA GLU A 143 -23.27 2.56 4.79
C GLU A 143 -23.29 4.06 5.13
N TYR A 144 -22.14 4.69 4.96
CA TYR A 144 -21.95 6.12 5.08
C TYR A 144 -21.62 6.74 3.74
N SER A 145 -22.13 7.96 3.51
CA SER A 145 -21.76 8.77 2.35
C SER A 145 -20.70 9.78 2.76
N LEU A 146 -19.45 9.50 2.41
CA LEU A 146 -18.28 10.29 2.83
C LEU A 146 -17.59 10.91 1.61
N ARG A 147 -16.85 12.01 1.82
CA ARG A 147 -16.03 12.63 0.77
C ARG A 147 -14.60 12.11 0.86
N LYS A 148 -14.15 11.39 -0.17
CA LYS A 148 -12.79 10.87 -0.27
C LYS A 148 -11.95 11.69 -1.23
N ASN A 149 -10.74 12.04 -0.80
CA ASN A 149 -9.71 12.65 -1.61
C ASN A 149 -9.05 11.57 -2.49
N ILE A 150 -9.26 11.66 -3.80
CA ILE A 150 -8.80 10.66 -4.78
C ILE A 150 -8.07 11.34 -5.93
N TYR A 151 -7.17 10.60 -6.59
CA TYR A 151 -6.55 11.06 -7.82
C TYR A 151 -7.49 10.84 -9.02
N ILE A 152 -8.01 11.92 -9.59
CA ILE A 152 -8.93 11.90 -10.72
C ILE A 152 -8.11 11.81 -12.02
N LYS A 153 -7.95 10.60 -12.56
CA LYS A 153 -7.07 10.27 -13.70
C LYS A 153 -7.35 11.07 -14.98
N THR A 154 -8.59 11.50 -15.20
CA THR A 154 -9.01 12.34 -16.33
C THR A 154 -8.55 13.78 -16.16
N LYS A 155 -8.69 14.33 -14.96
CA LYS A 155 -8.27 15.70 -14.61
C LYS A 155 -6.78 15.80 -14.26
N LYS A 156 -6.09 14.66 -14.13
CA LYS A 156 -4.68 14.54 -13.70
C LYS A 156 -4.40 15.29 -12.38
N ALA A 157 -5.34 15.23 -11.44
CA ALA A 157 -5.31 16.02 -10.22
C ALA A 157 -6.03 15.31 -9.06
N TRP A 158 -5.65 15.61 -7.82
CA TRP A 158 -6.43 15.20 -6.66
C TRP A 158 -7.68 16.06 -6.50
N GLY A 159 -8.74 15.45 -6.00
CA GLY A 159 -10.00 16.12 -5.70
C GLY A 159 -10.90 15.23 -4.85
N TYR A 160 -11.95 15.82 -4.30
CA TYR A 160 -12.93 15.09 -3.50
C TYR A 160 -14.01 14.48 -4.36
N LYS A 161 -14.36 13.23 -4.07
CA LYS A 161 -15.51 12.53 -4.62
C LYS A 161 -16.35 11.97 -3.48
N GLN A 162 -17.66 12.03 -3.61
CA GLN A 162 -18.57 11.35 -2.69
C GLN A 162 -18.52 9.84 -2.96
N GLU A 163 -18.35 9.05 -1.90
CA GLU A 163 -18.27 7.59 -1.94
C GLU A 163 -19.18 7.02 -0.85
N ARG A 164 -19.89 5.94 -1.20
CA ARG A 164 -20.61 5.12 -0.21
C ARG A 164 -19.68 4.01 0.25
N VAL A 165 -19.57 3.83 1.55
CA VAL A 165 -18.69 2.86 2.17
C VAL A 165 -19.36 2.28 3.42
N SER A 166 -19.27 0.97 3.61
CA SER A 166 -19.83 0.31 4.78
C SER A 166 -19.02 0.59 6.05
N ALA A 167 -19.68 0.51 7.20
CA ALA A 167 -19.06 0.62 8.51
C ALA A 167 -17.92 -0.41 8.68
N SER A 168 -18.22 -1.68 8.36
CA SER A 168 -17.29 -2.81 8.42
C SER A 168 -16.04 -2.56 7.59
N SER A 169 -16.20 -2.05 6.37
CA SER A 169 -15.08 -1.74 5.47
C SER A 169 -14.16 -0.65 6.02
N LEU A 170 -14.71 0.42 6.60
CA LEU A 170 -13.90 1.46 7.24
C LEU A 170 -13.14 0.93 8.46
N VAL A 171 -13.78 0.07 9.26
CA VAL A 171 -13.16 -0.55 10.44
C VAL A 171 -12.05 -1.50 10.02
N ILE A 172 -12.30 -2.39 9.06
CA ILE A 172 -11.30 -3.32 8.52
C ILE A 172 -10.09 -2.54 7.99
N GLN A 173 -10.31 -1.55 7.13
CA GLN A 173 -9.24 -0.75 6.53
C GLN A 173 -8.41 0.00 7.58
N THR A 174 -9.03 0.39 8.71
CA THR A 174 -8.37 1.22 9.72
C THR A 174 -7.67 0.41 10.80
N PHE A 175 -8.28 -0.69 11.26
CA PHE A 175 -7.86 -1.35 12.51
C PHE A 175 -7.37 -2.79 12.32
N ILE A 176 -7.70 -3.47 11.22
CA ILE A 176 -7.44 -4.90 11.05
C ILE A 176 -6.36 -5.12 9.99
N VAL A 177 -5.39 -6.01 10.25
CA VAL A 177 -4.43 -6.43 9.23
C VAL A 177 -5.12 -7.43 8.28
N ASN A 178 -5.37 -7.01 7.04
CA ASN A 178 -6.00 -7.85 6.02
C ASN A 178 -4.95 -8.46 5.08
N TYR A 179 -4.70 -9.77 5.24
CA TYR A 179 -3.68 -10.50 4.48
C TYR A 179 -4.02 -10.69 3.00
N ASP A 180 -5.30 -10.68 2.63
CA ASP A 180 -5.79 -10.90 1.27
C ASP A 180 -6.92 -9.94 0.89
N MET A 181 -6.58 -8.66 0.79
CA MET A 181 -7.54 -7.60 0.43
C MET A 181 -8.18 -7.81 -0.95
N LYS A 182 -7.56 -8.63 -1.80
CA LYS A 182 -8.08 -8.91 -3.14
C LYS A 182 -9.33 -9.80 -3.06
N ASN A 183 -9.28 -10.85 -2.24
CA ASN A 183 -10.30 -11.88 -2.22
C ASN A 183 -11.24 -11.79 -1.01
N ASN A 184 -10.84 -11.07 0.05
CA ASN A 184 -11.69 -10.82 1.21
C ASN A 184 -12.76 -9.78 0.88
N THR A 185 -13.83 -10.23 0.22
CA THR A 185 -14.95 -9.40 -0.23
C THR A 185 -16.13 -9.43 0.74
N MET A 186 -16.11 -10.31 1.75
CA MET A 186 -17.14 -10.43 2.77
C MET A 186 -16.57 -10.09 4.15
N CYS A 187 -17.47 -9.85 5.11
CA CYS A 187 -17.15 -9.61 6.50
C CYS A 187 -18.00 -10.52 7.38
N TRP A 188 -17.36 -11.42 8.14
CA TRP A 188 -18.06 -12.16 9.19
C TRP A 188 -18.14 -11.27 10.43
N HIS A 189 -19.34 -11.13 10.98
CA HIS A 189 -19.61 -10.44 12.23
C HIS A 189 -19.89 -11.48 13.30
N LYS A 190 -19.24 -11.33 14.46
CA LYS A 190 -19.46 -12.20 15.61
C LYS A 190 -20.95 -12.28 15.95
N ASP A 191 -21.41 -13.48 16.29
CA ASP A 191 -22.80 -13.81 16.59
C ASP A 191 -23.77 -13.47 15.45
N ASN A 192 -23.25 -13.42 14.21
CA ASN A 192 -23.97 -13.01 13.00
C ASN A 192 -24.67 -11.64 13.14
N ASN A 193 -24.14 -10.76 14.01
CA ASN A 193 -24.70 -9.45 14.27
C ASN A 193 -24.04 -8.39 13.37
N ILE A 194 -24.67 -8.14 12.21
CA ILE A 194 -24.17 -7.19 11.19
C ILE A 194 -24.04 -5.74 11.69
N ASP A 195 -24.75 -5.37 12.75
CA ASP A 195 -24.67 -4.05 13.35
C ASP A 195 -23.44 -3.91 14.26
N ASN A 196 -22.91 -5.03 14.78
CA ASN A 196 -21.68 -5.04 15.56
C ASN A 196 -20.46 -4.86 14.66
N ASN A 197 -19.94 -3.63 14.63
CA ASN A 197 -18.75 -3.24 13.86
C ASN A 197 -17.52 -3.05 14.75
N PHE A 198 -17.50 -3.65 15.95
CA PHE A 198 -16.31 -3.61 16.79
C PHE A 198 -15.16 -4.36 16.10
N TYR A 199 -14.01 -3.72 15.96
CA TYR A 199 -12.90 -4.24 15.15
C TYR A 199 -12.39 -5.63 15.61
N LYS A 200 -12.60 -6.01 16.87
CA LYS A 200 -12.25 -7.35 17.37
C LYS A 200 -13.30 -8.41 17.09
N ASP A 201 -14.52 -8.02 16.75
CA ASP A 201 -15.65 -8.91 16.51
C ASP A 201 -15.93 -9.13 15.02
N ILE A 202 -15.15 -8.48 14.13
CA ILE A 202 -15.31 -8.65 12.69
C ILE A 202 -14.08 -9.27 12.01
N TYR A 203 -14.34 -10.02 10.94
CA TYR A 203 -13.34 -10.80 10.21
C TYR A 203 -13.50 -10.60 8.70
N PRO A 204 -12.52 -9.99 8.00
CA PRO A 204 -12.51 -9.96 6.55
C PRO A 204 -12.25 -11.38 6.01
N VAL A 205 -13.16 -11.89 5.20
CA VAL A 205 -13.14 -13.28 4.70
C VAL A 205 -13.59 -13.33 3.24
N THR A 206 -13.29 -14.43 2.55
CA THR A 206 -13.87 -14.72 1.24
C THR A 206 -15.35 -15.10 1.36
N ASP A 207 -16.05 -15.13 0.23
CA ASP A 207 -17.40 -15.67 0.12
C ASP A 207 -17.52 -17.13 0.59
N LYS A 208 -16.59 -18.00 0.16
CA LYS A 208 -16.55 -19.42 0.58
C LYS A 208 -16.30 -19.58 2.07
N GLN A 209 -15.38 -18.79 2.62
CA GLN A 209 -15.08 -18.80 4.05
C GLN A 209 -16.27 -18.30 4.86
N TYR A 210 -16.93 -17.22 4.41
CA TYR A 210 -18.14 -16.71 5.05
C TYR A 210 -19.24 -17.78 5.08
N ALA A 211 -19.48 -18.47 3.95
CA ALA A 211 -20.46 -19.55 3.89
C ALA A 211 -20.16 -20.67 4.89
N ALA A 212 -18.91 -21.13 4.95
CA ALA A 212 -18.49 -22.18 5.89
C ALA A 212 -18.65 -21.76 7.37
N ILE A 213 -18.28 -20.52 7.70
CA ILE A 213 -18.47 -19.98 9.06
C ILE A 213 -19.97 -19.91 9.39
N LYS A 214 -20.78 -19.43 8.45
CA LYS A 214 -22.23 -19.32 8.62
C LYS A 214 -22.90 -20.67 8.83
N GLU A 215 -22.50 -21.72 8.11
CA GLU A 215 -23.04 -23.07 8.30
C GLU A 215 -22.77 -23.62 9.71
N ILE A 216 -21.57 -23.36 10.25
CA ILE A 216 -21.24 -23.74 11.63
C ILE A 216 -22.08 -22.93 12.61
N TYR A 217 -22.20 -21.62 12.40
CA TYR A 217 -23.04 -20.75 13.23
C TYR A 217 -24.50 -21.21 13.24
N ASP A 218 -25.08 -21.50 12.07
CA ASP A 218 -26.48 -21.93 11.94
C ASP A 218 -26.74 -23.25 12.69
N ARG A 219 -25.72 -24.11 12.84
CA ARG A 219 -25.80 -25.38 13.59
C ARG A 219 -25.55 -25.22 15.08
N GLU A 220 -24.56 -24.41 15.47
CA GLU A 220 -24.01 -24.35 16.83
C GLU A 220 -24.40 -23.09 17.61
N GLY A 221 -24.97 -22.08 16.94
CA GLY A 221 -25.34 -20.78 17.50
C GLY A 221 -24.16 -19.85 17.80
N THR A 222 -22.92 -20.33 17.68
CA THR A 222 -21.70 -19.52 17.87
C THR A 222 -20.53 -20.12 17.10
N VAL A 223 -19.51 -19.30 16.81
CA VAL A 223 -18.26 -19.74 16.18
C VAL A 223 -17.09 -19.07 16.88
N SER A 224 -16.21 -19.88 17.49
CA SER A 224 -14.98 -19.41 18.15
C SER A 224 -13.98 -18.82 17.15
N GLU A 225 -13.11 -17.91 17.61
CA GLU A 225 -12.04 -17.33 16.78
C GLU A 225 -11.10 -18.40 16.22
N GLU A 226 -10.81 -19.45 16.99
CA GLU A 226 -9.96 -20.58 16.59
C GLU A 226 -10.53 -21.29 15.36
N LYS A 227 -11.80 -21.70 15.40
CA LYS A 227 -12.53 -22.29 14.25
C LYS A 227 -12.55 -21.35 13.04
N ILE A 228 -12.75 -20.04 13.24
CA ILE A 228 -12.69 -19.06 12.13
C ILE A 228 -11.29 -19.06 11.51
N LEU A 229 -10.23 -19.04 12.32
CA LEU A 229 -8.86 -19.05 11.83
C LEU A 229 -8.47 -20.37 11.17
N GLU A 230 -9.01 -21.51 11.61
CA GLU A 230 -8.89 -22.81 10.93
C GLU A 230 -9.48 -22.73 9.53
N ILE A 231 -10.75 -22.31 9.40
CA ILE A 231 -11.44 -22.14 8.10
C ILE A 231 -10.67 -21.18 7.20
N VAL A 232 -10.25 -20.04 7.74
CA VAL A 232 -9.55 -19.01 6.96
C VAL A 232 -8.19 -19.52 6.46
N ASN A 233 -7.52 -20.43 7.17
CA ASN A 233 -6.23 -20.99 6.78
C ASN A 233 -6.32 -22.29 5.98
N ASP A 234 -7.44 -23.00 6.06
CA ASP A 234 -7.68 -24.24 5.32
C ASP A 234 -7.68 -23.99 3.80
N ILE A 235 -7.07 -24.91 3.07
CA ILE A 235 -6.99 -24.88 1.63
C ILE A 235 -8.37 -25.02 0.96
N GLN A 236 -9.28 -25.77 1.55
CA GLN A 236 -10.59 -26.07 0.95
C GLN A 236 -11.44 -24.80 0.77
N TYR A 237 -11.25 -23.80 1.64
CA TYR A 237 -11.99 -22.54 1.61
C TYR A 237 -11.23 -21.41 0.90
N LYS A 238 -10.11 -21.70 0.23
CA LYS A 238 -9.38 -20.71 -0.57
C LYS A 238 -10.17 -20.35 -1.85
N PRO A 239 -9.98 -19.12 -2.38
CA PRO A 239 -10.68 -18.68 -3.57
C PRO A 239 -10.30 -19.51 -4.80
N ASP A 240 -11.16 -19.49 -5.82
CA ASP A 240 -10.90 -20.24 -7.06
C ASP A 240 -9.61 -19.80 -7.75
N GLY A 241 -8.86 -20.80 -8.22
CA GLY A 241 -7.55 -20.57 -8.83
C GLY A 241 -6.45 -20.21 -7.83
N TRP A 242 -6.71 -20.26 -6.51
CA TRP A 242 -5.68 -20.06 -5.50
C TRP A 242 -4.50 -21.02 -5.71
N ASN A 243 -3.30 -20.47 -5.61
CA ASN A 243 -2.07 -21.23 -5.77
C ASN A 243 -1.13 -20.97 -4.59
N PRO A 244 -0.86 -21.99 -3.76
CA PRO A 244 -0.04 -21.86 -2.54
C PRO A 244 1.36 -21.36 -2.84
N TRP A 245 1.86 -21.63 -4.06
CA TRP A 245 3.16 -21.14 -4.50
C TRP A 245 3.31 -19.64 -4.27
N TYR A 246 2.29 -18.83 -4.59
CA TYR A 246 2.39 -17.37 -4.48
C TYR A 246 2.37 -16.85 -3.04
N TRP A 247 2.05 -17.70 -2.07
CA TRP A 247 1.98 -17.38 -0.63
C TRP A 247 3.26 -17.70 0.14
N ARG A 248 4.31 -18.17 -0.55
CA ARG A 248 5.63 -18.36 0.05
C ARG A 248 6.37 -17.03 0.16
N ARG A 249 7.10 -16.82 1.26
CA ARG A 249 8.01 -15.67 1.40
C ARG A 249 9.19 -15.85 0.43
N SER A 250 9.13 -15.18 -0.70
CA SER A 250 10.07 -15.36 -1.82
C SER A 250 11.03 -14.21 -2.03
N PHE A 251 10.75 -13.03 -1.47
CA PHE A 251 11.51 -11.81 -1.74
C PHE A 251 12.09 -11.24 -0.45
N GLU A 252 13.43 -11.21 -0.37
CA GLU A 252 14.22 -10.87 0.83
C GLU A 252 13.76 -11.64 2.09
N GLY A 253 13.24 -12.87 1.93
CA GLY A 253 12.72 -13.71 3.03
C GLY A 253 11.44 -13.19 3.70
N VAL A 254 10.89 -12.05 3.27
CA VAL A 254 9.75 -11.39 3.93
C VAL A 254 8.56 -11.27 2.99
N GLY A 255 8.78 -10.73 1.79
CA GLY A 255 7.74 -10.41 0.81
C GLY A 255 7.26 -11.63 0.02
N TYR A 256 5.97 -11.65 -0.29
CA TYR A 256 5.32 -12.71 -1.06
C TYR A 256 4.34 -12.13 -2.09
N ILE A 257 3.99 -12.94 -3.07
CA ILE A 257 3.36 -12.47 -4.31
C ILE A 257 1.83 -12.45 -4.20
N GLY A 258 1.25 -13.35 -3.41
CA GLY A 258 -0.20 -13.49 -3.16
C GLY A 258 -0.99 -14.11 -4.32
N ASP A 259 -0.67 -13.73 -5.56
CA ASP A 259 -1.29 -14.26 -6.78
C ASP A 259 -0.46 -13.97 -8.04
N LYS A 260 -0.74 -14.65 -9.16
CA LYS A 260 -0.05 -14.48 -10.44
C LYS A 260 0.05 -13.00 -10.86
N ILE A 261 1.24 -12.64 -11.33
CA ILE A 261 1.55 -11.30 -11.85
C ILE A 261 1.30 -11.24 -13.36
N ASP A 262 0.56 -10.24 -13.82
CA ASP A 262 0.54 -9.85 -15.23
C ASP A 262 1.76 -8.96 -15.54
N TRP A 263 2.87 -9.58 -15.94
CA TRP A 263 4.13 -8.87 -16.21
C TRP A 263 4.04 -7.78 -17.28
N LYS A 264 3.02 -7.79 -18.16
CA LYS A 264 2.85 -6.70 -19.14
C LYS A 264 2.33 -5.44 -18.48
N LYS A 265 1.39 -5.58 -17.53
CA LYS A 265 0.70 -4.46 -16.89
C LYS A 265 1.29 -4.08 -15.53
N GLU A 266 1.88 -5.04 -14.83
CA GLU A 266 2.18 -4.93 -13.41
C GLU A 266 3.68 -4.83 -13.10
N LYS A 267 4.55 -4.87 -14.12
CA LYS A 267 6.01 -4.78 -13.96
C LYS A 267 6.46 -3.52 -13.19
N ALA A 268 5.84 -2.37 -13.44
CA ALA A 268 6.16 -1.14 -12.75
C ALA A 268 5.74 -1.17 -11.26
N ILE A 269 4.59 -1.80 -10.98
CA ILE A 269 4.06 -1.97 -9.62
C ILE A 269 4.98 -2.90 -8.83
N TYR A 270 5.34 -4.04 -9.43
CA TYR A 270 6.25 -5.02 -8.85
C TYR A 270 7.61 -4.39 -8.51
N ARG A 271 8.17 -3.58 -9.42
CA ARG A 271 9.43 -2.87 -9.16
C ARG A 271 9.32 -1.91 -7.98
N ALA A 272 8.22 -1.16 -7.85
CA ALA A 272 8.02 -0.26 -6.73
C ALA A 272 7.93 -1.03 -5.41
N TRP A 273 7.13 -2.11 -5.38
CA TRP A 273 7.02 -2.99 -4.22
C TRP A 273 8.37 -3.62 -3.84
N ALA A 274 9.06 -4.22 -4.81
CA ALA A 274 10.36 -4.86 -4.61
C ALA A 274 11.40 -3.86 -4.06
N ASN A 275 11.43 -2.63 -4.56
CA ASN A 275 12.32 -1.60 -4.05
C ASN A 275 12.07 -1.28 -2.57
N ILE A 276 10.82 -1.25 -2.12
CA ILE A 276 10.48 -1.02 -0.70
C ILE A 276 10.96 -2.19 0.15
N ILE A 277 10.67 -3.42 -0.25
CA ILE A 277 11.10 -4.63 0.48
C ILE A 277 12.64 -4.68 0.56
N GLN A 278 13.34 -4.36 -0.53
CA GLN A 278 14.81 -4.31 -0.54
C GLN A 278 15.38 -3.24 0.37
N LYS A 279 14.80 -2.03 0.38
CA LYS A 279 15.20 -0.98 1.31
C LYS A 279 15.11 -1.47 2.76
N CYS A 280 14.02 -2.15 3.12
CA CYS A 280 13.79 -2.57 4.49
C CYS A 280 14.60 -3.81 4.91
N TYR A 281 14.87 -4.74 4.00
CA TYR A 281 15.35 -6.08 4.39
C TYR A 281 16.62 -6.56 3.69
N SER A 282 17.13 -5.86 2.67
CA SER A 282 18.32 -6.33 1.95
C SER A 282 19.61 -5.90 2.65
N PRO A 283 20.45 -6.84 3.12
CA PRO A 283 21.72 -6.49 3.77
C PRO A 283 22.67 -5.70 2.86
N LYS A 284 22.61 -5.96 1.54
CA LYS A 284 23.40 -5.23 0.53
C LYS A 284 23.00 -3.76 0.46
N VAL A 285 21.70 -3.47 0.54
CA VAL A 285 21.20 -2.08 0.58
C VAL A 285 21.62 -1.43 1.90
N HIS A 286 21.46 -2.11 3.03
CA HIS A 286 21.83 -1.54 4.33
C HIS A 286 23.32 -1.22 4.44
N LYS A 287 24.21 -1.97 3.78
CA LYS A 287 25.65 -1.67 3.74
C LYS A 287 25.94 -0.31 3.08
N THR A 288 25.21 0.06 2.03
CA THR A 288 25.43 1.32 1.30
C THR A 288 24.50 2.45 1.76
N ARG A 289 23.38 2.09 2.41
CA ARG A 289 22.31 2.99 2.84
C ARG A 289 21.82 2.60 4.25
N PRO A 290 22.66 2.77 5.28
CA PRO A 290 22.41 2.25 6.63
C PRO A 290 21.17 2.86 7.30
N TYR A 291 20.75 4.05 6.90
CA TYR A 291 19.53 4.72 7.39
C TYR A 291 18.23 3.94 7.08
N TYR A 292 18.25 2.97 6.16
CA TYR A 292 17.12 2.07 5.93
C TYR A 292 17.10 0.83 6.85
N LYS A 293 18.14 0.59 7.66
CA LYS A 293 18.29 -0.63 8.46
C LYS A 293 17.15 -0.84 9.46
N GLU A 294 16.59 0.25 9.99
CA GLU A 294 15.47 0.23 10.92
C GLU A 294 14.10 0.30 10.22
N CYS A 295 14.09 0.44 8.90
CA CYS A 295 12.83 0.57 8.17
C CYS A 295 12.16 -0.79 8.00
N THR A 296 10.84 -0.81 8.12
CA THR A 296 10.01 -2.01 7.99
C THR A 296 8.90 -1.81 6.97
N VAL A 297 8.20 -2.89 6.63
CA VAL A 297 6.98 -2.86 5.83
C VAL A 297 5.86 -3.46 6.65
N SER A 298 4.69 -2.82 6.65
CA SER A 298 3.47 -3.34 7.29
C SER A 298 3.14 -4.76 6.81
N GLU A 299 2.48 -5.55 7.66
CA GLU A 299 2.11 -6.93 7.31
C GLU A 299 1.33 -7.03 5.99
N GLU A 300 0.44 -6.07 5.72
CA GLU A 300 -0.36 -6.06 4.49
C GLU A 300 0.50 -5.86 3.25
N TRP A 301 1.50 -4.97 3.30
CA TRP A 301 2.38 -4.69 2.16
C TRP A 301 3.49 -5.72 1.96
N LYS A 302 3.62 -6.71 2.85
CA LYS A 302 4.40 -7.91 2.55
C LYS A 302 3.76 -8.73 1.42
N ASN A 303 2.45 -8.60 1.20
CA ASN A 303 1.73 -9.14 0.04
C ASN A 303 1.77 -8.14 -1.14
N PHE A 304 2.36 -8.55 -2.27
CA PHE A 304 2.35 -7.76 -3.49
C PHE A 304 0.94 -7.41 -3.99
N GLN A 305 -0.05 -8.30 -3.85
CA GLN A 305 -1.42 -8.02 -4.31
C GLN A 305 -2.06 -6.86 -3.52
N ASN A 306 -1.85 -6.81 -2.21
CA ASN A 306 -2.34 -5.72 -1.37
C ASN A 306 -1.66 -4.39 -1.72
N PHE A 307 -0.33 -4.39 -1.86
CA PHE A 307 0.39 -3.21 -2.34
C PHE A 307 -0.11 -2.75 -3.71
N LYS A 308 -0.42 -3.69 -4.62
CA LYS A 308 -0.94 -3.39 -5.95
C LYS A 308 -2.30 -2.70 -5.91
N ILE A 309 -3.19 -3.09 -4.99
CA ILE A 309 -4.49 -2.44 -4.79
C ILE A 309 -4.25 -0.96 -4.45
N TRP A 310 -3.47 -0.70 -3.40
CA TRP A 310 -3.12 0.67 -3.00
C TRP A 310 -2.45 1.45 -4.13
N TYR A 311 -1.44 0.88 -4.78
CA TYR A 311 -0.71 1.55 -5.87
C TYR A 311 -1.63 2.04 -7.00
N LYS A 312 -2.67 1.27 -7.36
CA LYS A 312 -3.58 1.62 -8.47
C LYS A 312 -4.47 2.82 -8.17
N ASP A 313 -4.74 3.06 -6.88
CA ASP A 313 -5.60 4.13 -6.39
C ASP A 313 -4.81 5.41 -6.13
N TYR A 314 -3.59 5.27 -5.60
CA TYR A 314 -2.80 6.41 -5.11
C TYR A 314 -1.71 6.89 -6.08
N LYS A 315 -1.25 6.07 -7.02
CA LYS A 315 -0.21 6.51 -7.95
C LYS A 315 -0.76 7.38 -9.08
N GLY A 316 -0.23 8.59 -9.19
CA GLY A 316 -0.50 9.51 -10.27
C GLY A 316 0.14 9.10 -11.61
N LYS A 317 -0.05 9.94 -12.64
CA LYS A 317 0.53 9.71 -13.98
C LYS A 317 1.93 10.33 -14.16
N VAL A 318 2.35 11.18 -13.24
CA VAL A 318 3.66 11.85 -13.28
C VAL A 318 4.72 10.99 -12.57
N LYS A 319 6.00 11.26 -12.83
CA LYS A 319 7.09 10.60 -12.11
C LYS A 319 7.01 11.01 -10.64
N GLN A 320 6.76 10.04 -9.77
CA GLN A 320 6.58 10.24 -8.35
C GLN A 320 7.42 9.24 -7.56
N ASP A 321 7.87 9.70 -6.40
CA ASP A 321 8.54 8.89 -5.40
C ASP A 321 7.52 8.50 -4.33
N LEU A 322 7.70 7.30 -3.79
CA LEU A 322 6.92 6.85 -2.63
C LEU A 322 7.71 7.19 -1.38
N ASP A 323 7.14 8.07 -0.57
CA ASP A 323 7.72 8.50 0.69
C ASP A 323 6.95 7.93 1.87
N LYS A 324 7.61 7.70 3.01
CA LYS A 324 7.00 7.16 4.24
C LYS A 324 7.01 8.15 5.41
N ASP A 325 7.69 9.29 5.27
CA ASP A 325 8.07 10.17 6.37
C ASP A 325 7.28 11.49 6.33
N ILE A 326 6.85 11.95 5.16
CA ILE A 326 6.13 13.22 4.96
C ILE A 326 4.84 13.25 5.78
N LEU A 327 4.11 12.13 5.86
CA LEU A 327 2.86 12.10 6.64
C LEU A 327 3.12 12.05 8.15
N PHE A 328 4.24 11.46 8.57
CA PHE A 328 4.60 11.28 9.97
C PHE A 328 6.13 11.34 10.14
N GLN A 329 6.60 12.44 10.71
CA GLN A 329 8.03 12.66 10.99
C GLN A 329 8.64 11.52 11.82
N GLY A 330 9.84 11.09 11.43
CA GLY A 330 10.58 10.03 12.12
C GLY A 330 10.01 8.62 11.93
N ASN A 331 8.99 8.44 11.09
CA ASN A 331 8.42 7.14 10.80
C ASN A 331 9.47 6.17 10.19
N LYS A 332 9.27 4.88 10.43
CA LYS A 332 10.15 3.80 9.95
C LYS A 332 9.40 2.74 9.15
N GLU A 333 8.08 2.75 9.16
CA GLU A 333 7.28 1.72 8.49
C GLU A 333 6.72 2.21 7.15
N TYR A 334 6.90 1.42 6.09
CA TYR A 334 6.17 1.58 4.84
C TYR A 334 4.81 0.87 4.94
N SER A 335 3.72 1.64 4.84
CA SER A 335 2.35 1.14 4.94
C SER A 335 1.37 2.01 4.13
N PRO A 336 0.16 1.53 3.83
CA PRO A 336 -0.91 2.37 3.28
C PRO A 336 -1.17 3.65 4.09
N GLU A 337 -0.96 3.58 5.40
CA GLU A 337 -1.28 4.63 6.36
C GLU A 337 -0.14 5.61 6.57
N THR A 338 1.09 5.27 6.22
CA THR A 338 2.27 6.13 6.43
C THR A 338 2.85 6.69 5.14
N CYS A 339 2.53 6.06 4.01
CA CYS A 339 3.12 6.44 2.74
C CYS A 339 2.26 7.35 1.88
N VAL A 340 2.92 8.21 1.11
CA VAL A 340 2.31 9.07 0.11
C VAL A 340 3.16 9.13 -1.16
N TYR A 341 2.50 9.20 -2.33
CA TYR A 341 3.19 9.49 -3.57
C TYR A 341 3.39 10.99 -3.72
N THR A 342 4.64 11.41 -3.83
CA THR A 342 5.05 12.81 -3.95
C THR A 342 5.97 13.03 -5.15
N THR A 343 6.24 14.27 -5.51
CA THR A 343 7.25 14.58 -6.55
C THR A 343 8.65 14.42 -5.97
N HIS A 344 9.63 14.13 -6.83
CA HIS A 344 11.02 14.03 -6.41
C HIS A 344 11.51 15.30 -5.71
N PHE A 345 11.12 16.47 -6.22
CA PHE A 345 11.45 17.77 -5.61
C PHE A 345 10.97 17.86 -4.15
N ILE A 346 9.69 17.55 -3.92
CA ILE A 346 9.13 17.58 -2.56
C ILE A 346 9.84 16.54 -1.69
N ASN A 347 10.05 15.32 -2.18
CA ASN A 347 10.76 14.29 -1.42
C ASN A 347 12.12 14.80 -0.91
N THR A 348 12.92 15.40 -1.80
CA THR A 348 14.25 15.94 -1.47
C THR A 348 14.20 17.08 -0.46
N VAL A 349 13.19 17.96 -0.50
CA VAL A 349 13.04 19.07 0.48
C VAL A 349 12.84 18.55 1.91
N PHE A 350 12.20 17.38 2.04
CA PHE A 350 11.93 16.73 3.32
C PHE A 350 13.05 15.77 3.75
N GLU A 351 14.09 15.60 2.92
CA GLU A 351 15.30 14.91 3.35
C GLU A 351 16.16 15.85 4.21
N ASP A 352 16.55 15.40 5.40
CA ASP A 352 17.39 16.23 6.29
C ASP A 352 18.89 16.13 5.96
N ARG A 353 19.29 15.06 5.28
CA ARG A 353 20.70 14.74 5.03
C ARG A 353 21.31 15.73 4.05
N GLY A 354 22.34 16.45 4.49
CA GLY A 354 23.00 17.47 3.68
C GLY A 354 22.07 18.64 3.34
N SER A 355 20.99 18.85 4.10
CA SER A 355 20.04 19.94 3.88
C SER A 355 20.54 21.29 4.38
N LYS A 356 21.63 21.29 5.16
CA LYS A 356 22.27 22.48 5.70
C LYS A 356 23.79 22.39 5.61
N LYS A 357 24.44 23.54 5.54
CA LYS A 357 25.90 23.71 5.60
C LYS A 357 26.20 24.86 6.55
N LEU A 358 27.07 24.64 7.53
CA LEU A 358 27.50 25.63 8.51
C LEU A 358 28.99 25.90 8.28
N GLU A 359 29.38 27.17 8.20
CA GLU A 359 30.75 27.62 7.98
C GLU A 359 31.12 28.64 9.07
N GLU A 360 32.33 28.57 9.60
CA GLU A 360 32.87 29.57 10.53
C GLU A 360 33.66 30.62 9.74
N THR A 361 33.43 31.90 10.01
CA THR A 361 34.09 33.01 9.34
C THR A 361 35.43 33.33 10.01
N LYS A 362 36.30 34.06 9.31
CA LYS A 362 37.58 34.53 9.87
C LYS A 362 37.41 35.46 11.08
N GLU A 363 36.22 36.03 11.25
CA GLU A 363 35.87 36.97 12.32
C GLU A 363 35.26 36.23 13.54
N GLY A 364 35.24 34.90 13.54
CA GLY A 364 34.67 34.08 14.62
C GLY A 364 33.13 34.02 14.62
N LYS A 365 32.49 34.42 13.52
CA LYS A 365 31.03 34.33 13.32
C LYS A 365 30.66 33.04 12.58
N TYR A 366 29.39 32.72 12.53
CA TYR A 366 28.86 31.54 11.86
C TYR A 366 27.97 31.91 10.69
N LYS A 367 28.18 31.26 9.54
CA LYS A 367 27.37 31.41 8.35
C LYS A 367 26.63 30.11 8.07
N ILE A 368 25.33 30.20 7.76
CA ILE A 368 24.52 29.01 7.48
C ILE A 368 23.83 29.09 6.12
N PHE A 369 23.85 27.96 5.43
CA PHE A 369 23.21 27.77 4.14
C PHE A 369 22.15 26.69 4.22
N MET A 370 21.05 26.89 3.51
CA MET A 370 20.07 25.86 3.20
C MET A 370 20.37 25.24 1.83
N MET A 371 20.50 23.93 1.79
CA MET A 371 20.78 23.16 0.59
C MET A 371 19.48 22.58 0.03
N ILE A 372 19.12 22.93 -1.20
CA ILE A 372 17.96 22.33 -1.89
C ILE A 372 18.40 21.90 -3.28
N MET A 373 18.32 20.60 -3.57
CA MET A 373 18.72 20.04 -4.87
C MET A 373 20.15 20.43 -5.34
N GLY A 374 21.07 20.60 -4.40
CA GLY A 374 22.45 21.00 -4.69
C GLY A 374 22.65 22.51 -4.85
N GLU A 375 21.60 23.32 -4.78
CA GLU A 375 21.70 24.79 -4.70
C GLU A 375 21.92 25.23 -3.25
N GLU A 376 22.94 26.07 -3.03
CA GLU A 376 23.20 26.74 -1.76
C GLU A 376 22.36 28.01 -1.64
N ARG A 377 21.63 28.17 -0.55
CA ARG A 377 20.93 29.42 -0.22
C ARG A 377 21.47 30.00 1.08
N ASP A 378 22.14 31.13 0.97
CA ASP A 378 22.64 31.90 2.11
C ASP A 378 21.47 32.36 2.99
N LEU A 379 21.53 32.03 4.28
CA LEU A 379 20.53 32.44 5.26
C LEU A 379 21.03 33.55 6.20
N GLY A 380 22.30 33.94 6.08
CA GLY A 380 22.92 34.98 6.88
C GLY A 380 24.12 34.52 7.70
N VAL A 381 24.70 35.50 8.39
CA VAL A 381 25.83 35.36 9.31
C VAL A 381 25.36 35.77 10.71
N PHE A 382 25.73 35.00 11.72
CA PHE A 382 25.26 35.11 13.10
C PHE A 382 26.44 34.95 14.06
N ASP A 383 26.26 35.36 15.31
CA ASP A 383 27.35 35.33 16.30
C ASP A 383 27.46 33.94 16.94
N THR A 384 26.38 33.14 16.93
CA THR A 384 26.35 31.78 17.51
C THR A 384 25.83 30.72 16.54
N LYS A 385 26.12 29.44 16.81
CA LYS A 385 25.61 28.32 16.01
C LYS A 385 24.11 28.12 16.21
N GLU A 386 23.64 28.40 17.41
CA GLU A 386 22.25 28.32 17.83
C GLU A 386 21.40 29.29 16.99
N GLU A 387 21.82 30.54 16.86
CA GLU A 387 21.17 31.54 16.01
C GLU A 387 21.13 31.10 14.54
N CYS A 388 22.22 30.50 14.03
CA CYS A 388 22.22 29.90 12.70
C CYS A 388 21.13 28.82 12.56
N TYR A 389 21.02 27.91 13.54
CA TYR A 389 20.04 26.84 13.52
C TYR A 389 18.60 27.35 13.62
N GLU A 390 18.32 28.32 14.47
CA GLU A 390 17.02 28.99 14.54
C GLU A 390 16.65 29.66 13.21
N ALA A 391 17.60 30.35 12.58
CA ALA A 391 17.42 30.96 11.27
C ALA A 391 17.11 29.90 10.20
N PHE A 392 17.83 28.77 10.21
CA PHE A 392 17.57 27.65 9.31
C PHE A 392 16.18 27.04 9.51
N GLU A 393 15.80 26.74 10.76
CA GLU A 393 14.50 26.17 11.08
C GLU A 393 13.36 27.07 10.57
N LYS A 394 13.43 28.36 10.88
CA LYS A 394 12.46 29.36 10.44
C LYS A 394 12.38 29.42 8.91
N ARG A 395 13.50 29.59 8.22
CA ARG A 395 13.53 29.75 6.75
C ARG A 395 13.12 28.47 6.02
N LYS A 396 13.51 27.29 6.51
CA LYS A 396 13.07 26.00 5.94
C LYS A 396 11.55 25.81 6.15
N LYS A 397 11.01 26.17 7.32
CA LYS A 397 9.56 26.12 7.57
C LYS A 397 8.77 27.06 6.65
N GLU A 398 9.22 28.31 6.52
CA GLU A 398 8.61 29.27 5.56
C GLU A 398 8.65 28.74 4.12
N PHE A 399 9.77 28.14 3.72
CA PHE A 399 9.90 27.55 2.39
C PHE A 399 8.94 26.38 2.18
N ILE A 400 8.83 25.47 3.16
CA ILE A 400 7.91 24.33 3.11
C ILE A 400 6.45 24.80 2.99
N ILE A 401 6.04 25.80 3.78
CA ILE A 401 4.68 26.37 3.71
C ILE A 401 4.42 26.96 2.32
N LYS A 402 5.35 27.77 1.80
CA LYS A 402 5.24 28.33 0.43
C LYS A 402 5.14 27.23 -0.63
N LEU A 403 5.92 26.15 -0.48
CA LEU A 403 5.88 25.00 -1.37
C LEU A 403 4.55 24.25 -1.27
N ALA A 404 4.01 24.06 -0.07
CA ALA A 404 2.71 23.42 0.17
C ALA A 404 1.59 24.20 -0.53
N GLU A 405 1.53 25.52 -0.35
CA GLU A 405 0.56 26.40 -1.00
C GLU A 405 0.65 26.33 -2.54
N LYS A 406 1.87 26.43 -3.06
CA LYS A 406 2.13 26.37 -4.51
C LYS A 406 1.69 25.04 -5.11
N THR A 407 2.09 23.93 -4.49
CA THR A 407 1.81 22.56 -4.97
C THR A 407 0.34 22.19 -4.79
N LYS A 408 -0.33 22.71 -3.75
CA LYS A 408 -1.77 22.58 -3.56
C LYS A 408 -2.56 23.20 -4.72
N LYS A 409 -2.17 24.40 -5.15
CA LYS A 409 -2.79 25.12 -6.27
C LYS A 409 -2.45 24.51 -7.63
N LYS A 410 -1.18 24.23 -7.88
CA LYS A 410 -0.67 23.83 -9.20
C LYS A 410 -0.72 22.33 -9.45
N ASP A 411 -0.14 21.54 -8.54
CA ASP A 411 0.05 20.09 -8.71
C ASP A 411 -1.11 19.29 -8.11
N LYS A 412 -1.96 19.97 -7.32
CA LYS A 412 -3.14 19.43 -6.64
C LYS A 412 -2.77 18.15 -5.91
N ILE A 413 -1.81 18.23 -5.00
CA ILE A 413 -1.36 17.13 -4.14
C ILE A 413 -2.50 16.63 -3.23
N PRO A 414 -2.39 15.41 -2.66
CA PRO A 414 -3.36 14.92 -1.68
C PRO A 414 -3.53 15.88 -0.50
N GLU A 415 -4.75 15.93 0.07
CA GLU A 415 -5.01 16.77 1.25
C GLU A 415 -4.12 16.39 2.43
N CYS A 416 -4.00 15.09 2.73
CA CYS A 416 -3.15 14.63 3.83
C CYS A 416 -1.69 15.07 3.69
N GLN A 417 -1.17 15.09 2.45
CA GLN A 417 0.17 15.57 2.19
C GLN A 417 0.28 17.07 2.46
N TYR A 418 -0.64 17.87 1.91
CA TYR A 418 -0.66 19.32 2.13
C TYR A 418 -0.70 19.65 3.64
N GLN A 419 -1.62 19.03 4.38
CA GLN A 419 -1.73 19.23 5.83
C GLN A 419 -0.46 18.82 6.58
N ALA A 420 0.19 17.72 6.18
CA ALA A 420 1.43 17.29 6.81
C ALA A 420 2.59 18.26 6.53
N MET A 421 2.63 18.86 5.33
CA MET A 421 3.61 19.89 4.97
C MET A 421 3.40 21.18 5.77
N ILE A 422 2.15 21.65 5.91
CA ILE A 422 1.82 22.87 6.67
C ILE A 422 2.18 22.71 8.15
N ASN A 423 1.93 21.53 8.72
CA ASN A 423 2.21 21.23 10.12
C ASN A 423 3.62 20.70 10.36
N TRP A 424 4.51 20.75 9.37
CA TRP A 424 5.85 20.20 9.50
C TRP A 424 6.70 21.03 10.49
N GLU A 425 7.18 20.36 11.53
CA GLU A 425 8.16 20.92 12.46
C GLU A 425 9.58 20.73 11.89
N VAL A 426 10.33 21.82 11.75
CA VAL A 426 11.75 21.75 11.40
C VAL A 426 12.55 21.82 12.68
N LYS A 427 13.44 20.85 12.88
CA LYS A 427 14.42 20.86 13.97
C LYS A 427 15.81 20.66 13.40
N ALA A 428 16.66 21.66 13.55
CA ALA A 428 18.07 21.56 13.24
C ALA A 428 18.74 20.70 14.31
N LYS A 429 19.36 19.60 13.88
CA LYS A 429 20.23 18.78 14.74
C LYS A 429 21.68 19.13 14.42
N GLU A 430 22.52 19.29 15.43
CA GLU A 430 23.97 19.47 15.23
C GLU A 430 24.57 18.46 14.25
#